data_AF-A0AAX3A968-F1
#
_entry.id   AF-A0AAX3A968-F1
#
_cell.length_a   1.000
_cell.length_b   1.000
_cell.length_c   1.000
_cell.angle_alpha   90.00
_cell.angle_beta   90.00
_cell.angle_gamma   90.00
#
_symmetry.space_group_name_H-M   'P 1'
#
loop_
_entity.id
_entity.type
_entity.pdbx_description
1 polymer ?
#
loop_
_entity_poly.entity_id
_entity_poly.type
_entity_poly.pdbx_seq_one_letter_code
_entity_poly.pdbx_strand_id
1 'polypeptide(L)'
;MNKLLLMCMSVLVGGAIIGGLVVVGGPQHARLAQQDSQRLSDLRTLHRHLMCLGHPRKPLPQALADDSYCPGMRPGLRDVLTQGDPATGAPYAYHRLSDTAFEVCATLALDPAEARKAAFDQDTIALRANDTLCFIGDRAGSVH
;
A
#
# COMPACT_ATOMS: atom_id res chain seq x y z
N MET A 1 -6.43 55.74 6.13
CA MET A 1 -5.93 54.83 7.19
C MET A 1 -6.38 53.38 7.00
N ASN A 2 -7.68 53.07 6.86
CA ASN A 2 -8.18 51.68 6.85
C ASN A 2 -7.70 50.79 5.68
N LYS A 3 -7.43 51.37 4.50
CA LYS A 3 -6.99 50.58 3.33
C LYS A 3 -5.63 49.90 3.55
N LEU A 4 -4.74 50.52 4.34
CA LEU A 4 -3.43 49.96 4.65
C LEU A 4 -3.53 48.75 5.60
N LEU A 5 -4.39 48.86 6.62
CA LEU A 5 -4.69 47.77 7.55
C LEU A 5 -5.34 46.57 6.83
N LEU A 6 -6.26 46.83 5.89
CA LEU A 6 -6.90 45.80 5.07
C LEU A 6 -5.89 45.07 4.16
N MET A 7 -4.94 45.79 3.56
CA MET A 7 -3.88 45.16 2.76
C MET A 7 -2.97 44.29 3.62
N CYS A 8 -2.48 44.80 4.75
CA CYS A 8 -1.61 44.02 5.64
C CYS A 8 -2.30 42.76 6.16
N MET A 9 -3.58 42.86 6.54
CA MET A 9 -4.33 41.72 7.05
C MET A 9 -4.58 40.67 5.96
N SER A 10 -4.91 41.10 4.74
CA SER A 10 -5.06 40.21 3.58
C SER A 10 -3.77 39.46 3.25
N VAL A 11 -2.63 40.15 3.27
CA VAL A 11 -1.32 39.53 3.00
C VAL A 11 -0.94 38.55 4.09
N LEU A 12 -1.19 38.89 5.36
CA LEU A 12 -0.85 38.03 6.49
C LEU A 12 -1.69 36.76 6.50
N VAL A 13 -3.00 36.86 6.22
CA VAL A 13 -3.88 35.70 6.06
C VAL A 13 -3.50 34.87 4.84
N GLY A 14 -3.26 35.51 3.70
CA GLY A 14 -2.84 34.81 2.48
C GLY A 14 -1.53 34.05 2.68
N GLY A 15 -0.55 34.67 3.34
CA GLY A 15 0.72 34.06 3.68
C GLY A 15 0.56 32.88 4.65
N ALA A 16 -0.28 33.00 5.67
CA ALA A 16 -0.57 31.91 6.60
C ALA A 16 -1.23 30.71 5.90
N ILE A 17 -2.18 30.95 4.98
CA ILE A 17 -2.85 29.89 4.22
C ILE A 17 -1.85 29.19 3.29
N ILE A 18 -1.06 29.95 2.52
CA ILE A 18 -0.05 29.40 1.61
C ILE A 18 0.99 28.61 2.40
N GLY A 19 1.47 29.16 3.51
CA GLY A 19 2.42 28.49 4.40
C GLY A 19 1.86 27.17 4.95
N GLY A 20 0.61 27.16 5.41
CA GLY A 20 -0.05 25.95 5.89
C GLY A 20 -0.20 24.88 4.81
N LEU A 21 -0.58 25.27 3.59
CA LEU A 21 -0.70 24.37 2.44
C LEU A 21 0.63 23.74 2.03
N VAL A 22 1.74 24.48 2.14
CA VAL A 22 3.08 23.95 1.85
C VAL A 22 3.50 22.91 2.90
N VAL A 23 3.16 23.12 4.18
CA VAL A 23 3.50 22.19 5.27
C VAL A 23 2.70 20.89 5.22
N VAL A 24 1.40 20.97 4.93
CA VAL A 24 0.51 19.79 4.87
C VAL A 24 0.67 19.02 3.56
N GLY A 25 1.15 19.68 2.51
CA GLY A 25 1.15 19.16 1.15
C GLY A 25 -0.15 19.50 0.42
N GLY A 26 -0.03 19.73 -0.89
CA GLY A 26 -1.18 20.10 -1.73
C GLY A 26 -2.20 18.96 -1.90
N PRO A 27 -3.36 19.25 -2.51
CA PRO A 27 -4.40 18.24 -2.77
C PRO A 27 -3.90 17.06 -3.63
N GLN A 28 -2.85 17.26 -4.41
CA GLN A 28 -2.17 16.19 -5.16
C GLN A 28 -1.46 15.20 -4.21
N HIS A 29 -0.77 15.68 -3.19
CA HIS A 29 -0.11 14.80 -2.20
C HIS A 29 -1.12 13.96 -1.43
N ALA A 30 -2.26 14.55 -1.04
CA ALA A 30 -3.32 13.80 -0.37
C ALA A 30 -3.87 12.65 -1.24
N ARG A 31 -4.00 12.86 -2.56
CA ARG A 31 -4.42 11.80 -3.50
C ARG A 31 -3.39 10.68 -3.62
N LEU A 32 -2.11 11.02 -3.76
CA LEU A 32 -1.03 10.04 -3.83
C LEU A 32 -0.94 9.22 -2.53
N ALA A 33 -1.03 9.89 -1.37
CA ALA A 33 -1.03 9.23 -0.07
C ALA A 33 -2.23 8.28 0.08
N GLN A 34 -3.40 8.67 -0.40
CA GLN A 34 -4.58 7.81 -0.40
C GLN A 34 -4.39 6.59 -1.30
N GLN A 35 -3.83 6.77 -2.51
CA GLN A 35 -3.52 5.67 -3.43
C GLN A 35 -2.50 4.69 -2.82
N ASP A 36 -1.45 5.21 -2.19
CA ASP A 36 -0.45 4.38 -1.49
C ASP A 36 -1.07 3.64 -0.30
N SER A 37 -1.94 4.29 0.46
CA SER A 37 -2.67 3.61 1.55
C SER A 37 -3.54 2.45 1.05
N GLN A 38 -4.16 2.63 -0.13
CA GLN A 38 -4.92 1.58 -0.81
C GLN A 38 -4.01 0.43 -1.27
N ARG A 39 -2.87 0.73 -1.91
CA ARG A 39 -1.86 -0.27 -2.29
C ARG A 39 -1.42 -1.12 -1.10
N LEU A 40 -1.14 -0.48 0.05
CA LEU A 40 -0.77 -1.22 1.26
C LEU A 40 -1.92 -2.12 1.78
N SER A 41 -3.17 -1.66 1.67
CA SER A 41 -4.35 -2.46 2.05
C SER A 41 -4.53 -3.66 1.12
N ASP A 42 -4.31 -3.46 -0.18
CA ASP A 42 -4.38 -4.50 -1.21
C ASP A 42 -3.30 -5.55 -0.99
N LEU A 43 -2.05 -5.13 -0.81
CA LEU A 43 -0.92 -6.02 -0.49
C LEU A 43 -1.19 -6.82 0.81
N ARG A 44 -1.71 -6.18 1.85
CA ARG A 44 -2.12 -6.85 3.10
C ARG A 44 -3.24 -7.86 2.88
N THR A 45 -4.11 -7.66 1.90
CA THR A 45 -5.20 -8.59 1.57
C THR A 45 -4.68 -9.78 0.77
N LEU A 46 -3.80 -9.54 -0.19
CA LEU A 46 -3.12 -10.57 -0.99
C LEU A 46 -2.21 -11.45 -0.12
N HIS A 47 -1.35 -10.85 0.71
CA HIS A 47 -0.46 -11.57 1.63
C HIS A 47 -1.26 -12.52 2.53
N ARG A 48 -2.33 -11.99 3.13
CA ARG A 48 -3.27 -12.74 3.96
C ARG A 48 -3.96 -13.90 3.23
N HIS A 49 -4.30 -13.72 1.94
CA HIS A 49 -4.86 -14.78 1.11
C HIS A 49 -3.82 -15.88 0.84
N LEU A 50 -2.59 -15.50 0.45
CA LEU A 50 -1.50 -16.42 0.15
C LEU A 50 -1.01 -17.19 1.38
N MET A 51 -1.05 -16.57 2.57
CA MET A 51 -0.82 -17.24 3.86
C MET A 51 -1.86 -18.34 4.13
N CYS A 52 -3.10 -18.18 3.66
CA CYS A 52 -4.22 -19.10 3.85
C CYS A 52 -4.25 -19.75 5.25
N LEU A 53 -4.32 -18.90 6.28
CA LEU A 53 -4.36 -19.32 7.69
C LEU A 53 -5.42 -20.43 7.88
N GLY A 54 -4.99 -21.60 8.35
CA GLY A 54 -5.83 -22.78 8.52
C GLY A 54 -5.64 -23.90 7.47
N HIS A 55 -4.92 -23.67 6.36
CA HIS A 55 -4.61 -24.69 5.35
C HIS A 55 -3.12 -24.70 4.91
N PRO A 56 -2.16 -24.95 5.82
CA PRO A 56 -0.72 -24.74 5.60
C PRO A 56 -0.02 -25.78 4.72
N ARG A 57 -0.72 -26.79 4.18
CA ARG A 57 -0.09 -27.92 3.46
C ARG A 57 -0.14 -27.86 1.94
N LYS A 58 -0.79 -26.84 1.34
CA LYS A 58 -0.85 -26.71 -0.13
C LYS A 58 0.33 -25.88 -0.66
N PRO A 59 1.02 -26.30 -1.74
CA PRO A 59 2.02 -25.44 -2.36
C PRO A 59 1.38 -24.13 -2.82
N LEU A 60 2.14 -23.03 -2.74
CA LEU A 60 1.69 -21.71 -3.21
C LEU A 60 1.19 -21.76 -4.66
N PRO A 61 0.14 -20.99 -5.00
CA PRO A 61 -0.48 -21.04 -6.31
C PRO A 61 0.48 -20.52 -7.38
N GLN A 62 0.36 -21.04 -8.60
CA GLN A 62 1.17 -20.57 -9.73
C GLN A 62 0.74 -19.17 -10.18
N ALA A 63 -0.56 -18.88 -10.11
CA ALA A 63 -1.13 -17.59 -10.43
C ALA A 63 -1.76 -16.96 -9.18
N LEU A 64 -1.58 -15.65 -9.01
CA LEU A 64 -2.15 -14.90 -7.89
C LEU A 64 -3.69 -14.93 -7.87
N ALA A 65 -4.31 -15.07 -9.04
CA ALA A 65 -5.76 -15.08 -9.23
C ALA A 65 -6.40 -16.49 -9.10
N ASP A 66 -5.73 -17.45 -8.47
CA ASP A 66 -6.30 -18.77 -8.22
C ASP A 66 -7.24 -18.75 -7.01
N ASP A 67 -8.51 -18.42 -7.25
CA ASP A 67 -9.58 -18.40 -6.25
C ASP A 67 -9.78 -19.75 -5.53
N SER A 68 -9.32 -20.87 -6.11
CA SER A 68 -9.47 -22.21 -5.54
C SER A 68 -8.41 -22.55 -4.48
N TYR A 69 -7.33 -21.75 -4.41
CA TYR A 69 -6.20 -22.00 -3.52
C TYR A 69 -6.61 -21.99 -2.04
N CYS A 70 -7.29 -20.91 -1.61
CA CYS A 70 -7.73 -20.72 -0.23
C CYS A 70 -9.26 -20.62 -0.14
N PRO A 71 -9.96 -21.69 0.29
CA PRO A 71 -11.40 -21.66 0.46
C PRO A 71 -11.78 -20.72 1.62
N GLY A 72 -12.41 -19.61 1.29
CA GLY A 72 -12.73 -18.53 2.22
C GLY A 72 -12.52 -17.19 1.54
N MET A 73 -13.52 -16.73 0.78
CA MET A 73 -13.48 -15.43 0.10
C MET A 73 -13.26 -14.34 1.15
N ARG A 74 -12.10 -13.69 1.10
CA ARG A 74 -11.81 -12.55 1.97
C ARG A 74 -12.45 -11.29 1.37
N PRO A 75 -13.05 -10.40 2.19
CA PRO A 75 -13.59 -9.13 1.70
C PRO A 75 -12.52 -8.37 0.90
N GLY A 76 -12.89 -7.88 -0.28
CA GLY A 76 -12.01 -7.09 -1.14
C GLY A 76 -11.02 -7.87 -2.00
N LEU A 77 -10.82 -9.19 -1.82
CA LEU A 77 -9.84 -9.93 -2.63
C LEU A 77 -10.18 -9.90 -4.13
N ARG A 78 -11.46 -10.07 -4.48
CA ARG A 78 -11.91 -9.98 -5.88
C ARG A 78 -11.68 -8.61 -6.48
N ASP A 79 -11.99 -7.57 -5.72
CA ASP A 79 -11.78 -6.18 -6.17
C ASP A 79 -10.30 -5.93 -6.43
N VAL A 80 -9.42 -6.38 -5.54
CA VAL A 80 -7.96 -6.28 -5.71
C VAL A 80 -7.47 -7.04 -6.95
N LEU A 81 -7.94 -8.27 -7.16
CA LEU A 81 -7.52 -9.09 -8.30
C LEU A 81 -8.05 -8.57 -9.65
N THR A 82 -9.21 -7.90 -9.66
CA THR A 82 -9.87 -7.41 -10.89
C THR A 82 -9.49 -5.98 -11.23
N GLN A 83 -9.40 -5.09 -10.24
CA GLN A 83 -9.06 -3.68 -10.44
C GLN A 83 -7.55 -3.45 -10.49
N GLY A 84 -6.76 -4.26 -9.78
CA GLY A 84 -5.32 -4.09 -9.68
C GLY A 84 -4.92 -2.81 -8.95
N ASP A 85 -3.78 -2.25 -9.32
CA ASP A 85 -3.20 -1.05 -8.74
C ASP A 85 -4.12 0.19 -8.96
N PRO A 86 -4.43 0.98 -7.93
CA PRO A 86 -5.40 2.08 -8.02
C PRO A 86 -4.94 3.26 -8.88
N ALA A 87 -3.66 3.37 -9.22
CA ALA A 87 -3.14 4.44 -10.07
C ALA A 87 -3.00 4.01 -11.53
N THR A 88 -2.66 2.74 -11.78
CA THR A 88 -2.32 2.23 -13.11
C THR A 88 -3.30 1.19 -13.66
N GLY A 89 -4.10 0.56 -12.81
CA GLY A 89 -4.95 -0.58 -13.13
C GLY A 89 -4.17 -1.87 -13.42
N ALA A 90 -2.85 -1.87 -13.24
CA ALA A 90 -2.02 -3.04 -13.50
C ALA A 90 -2.16 -4.07 -12.37
N PRO A 91 -2.11 -5.38 -12.67
CA PRO A 91 -2.10 -6.40 -11.63
C PRO A 91 -0.86 -6.28 -10.75
N TYR A 92 -1.02 -6.56 -9.45
CA TYR A 92 0.09 -6.56 -8.50
C TYR A 92 1.14 -7.62 -8.86
N ALA A 93 2.41 -7.28 -8.63
CA ALA A 93 3.52 -8.21 -8.89
C ALA A 93 3.55 -9.29 -7.81
N TYR A 94 3.50 -10.55 -8.25
CA TYR A 94 3.60 -11.72 -7.39
C TYR A 94 4.78 -12.57 -7.82
N HIS A 95 5.67 -12.87 -6.87
CA HIS A 95 6.77 -13.79 -7.09
C HIS A 95 6.72 -14.92 -6.08
N ARG A 96 6.66 -16.14 -6.61
CA ARG A 96 6.76 -17.37 -5.85
C ARG A 96 8.25 -17.70 -5.66
N LEU A 97 8.73 -17.59 -4.43
CA LEU A 97 10.14 -17.83 -4.08
C LEU A 97 10.40 -19.33 -3.84
N SER A 98 9.42 -20.02 -3.27
CA SER A 98 9.43 -21.47 -3.08
C SER A 98 7.99 -22.01 -3.04
N ASP A 99 7.80 -23.27 -2.65
CA ASP A 99 6.47 -23.83 -2.44
C ASP A 99 5.75 -23.25 -1.21
N THR A 100 6.48 -22.60 -0.29
CA THR A 100 5.95 -22.02 0.95
C THR A 100 6.24 -20.54 1.13
N ALA A 101 7.23 -19.99 0.39
CA ALA A 101 7.64 -18.61 0.46
C ALA A 101 7.24 -17.81 -0.80
N PHE A 102 6.76 -16.59 -0.60
CA PHE A 102 6.38 -15.67 -1.67
C PHE A 102 6.68 -14.23 -1.31
N GLU A 103 6.60 -13.37 -2.33
CA GLU A 103 6.49 -11.93 -2.18
C GLU A 103 5.39 -11.36 -3.09
N VAL A 104 4.70 -10.35 -2.59
CA VAL A 104 3.76 -9.52 -3.37
C VAL A 104 4.16 -8.06 -3.24
N CYS A 105 4.29 -7.37 -4.37
CA CYS A 105 4.93 -6.06 -4.44
C CYS A 105 4.05 -5.01 -5.14
N ALA A 106 4.20 -3.76 -4.70
CA ALA A 106 3.64 -2.58 -5.35
C ALA A 106 4.64 -1.43 -5.31
N THR A 107 4.64 -0.60 -6.35
CA THR A 107 5.42 0.64 -6.40
C THR A 107 4.64 1.77 -5.74
N LEU A 108 5.21 2.41 -4.73
CA LEU A 108 4.60 3.56 -4.05
C LEU A 108 4.93 4.86 -4.78
N ALA A 109 4.03 5.84 -4.69
CA ALA A 109 4.23 7.15 -5.31
C ALA A 109 4.93 8.14 -4.36
N LEU A 110 4.74 7.97 -3.05
CA LEU A 110 5.41 8.72 -2.00
C LEU A 110 6.55 7.88 -1.39
N ASP A 111 7.36 8.54 -0.56
CA ASP A 111 8.51 7.92 0.09
C ASP A 111 8.11 6.61 0.80
N PRO A 112 8.59 5.46 0.31
CA PRO A 112 8.20 4.16 0.83
C PRO A 112 8.78 3.91 2.24
N ALA A 113 9.80 4.68 2.66
CA ALA A 113 10.35 4.60 4.00
C ALA A 113 9.34 5.08 5.06
N GLU A 114 8.54 6.11 4.76
CA GLU A 114 7.45 6.55 5.64
C GLU A 114 6.29 5.55 5.65
N ALA A 115 5.96 4.97 4.50
CA ALA A 115 4.97 3.90 4.43
C ALA A 115 5.38 2.67 5.25
N ARG A 116 6.68 2.31 5.25
CA ARG A 116 7.22 1.23 6.09
C ARG A 116 7.14 1.54 7.58
N LYS A 117 7.42 2.78 8.00
CA LYS A 117 7.26 3.18 9.41
C LYS A 117 5.81 3.10 9.87
N ALA A 118 4.86 3.43 9.00
CA ALA A 118 3.43 3.36 9.27
C ALA A 118 2.87 1.93 9.23
N ALA A 119 3.55 1.01 8.55
CA ALA A 119 3.18 -0.40 8.53
C ALA A 119 3.65 -1.10 9.82
N PHE A 120 2.70 -1.52 10.64
CA PHE A 120 2.92 -2.11 11.97
C PHE A 120 3.64 -3.48 11.95
N ASP A 121 3.78 -4.11 10.79
CA ASP A 121 4.37 -5.45 10.63
C ASP A 121 5.66 -5.38 9.79
N GLN A 122 6.71 -4.78 10.37
CA GLN A 122 7.96 -4.49 9.65
C GLN A 122 8.73 -5.75 9.26
N ASP A 123 8.53 -6.85 9.98
CA ASP A 123 9.26 -8.10 9.78
C ASP A 123 8.86 -8.83 8.49
N THR A 124 7.66 -8.56 7.97
CA THR A 124 7.16 -9.13 6.72
C THR A 124 7.29 -8.17 5.52
N ILE A 125 7.93 -7.01 5.69
CA ILE A 125 7.99 -5.98 4.65
C ILE A 125 9.43 -5.72 4.19
N ALA A 126 9.66 -5.84 2.88
CA ALA A 126 10.92 -5.49 2.24
C ALA A 126 10.75 -4.29 1.29
N LEU A 127 11.71 -3.36 1.36
CA LEU A 127 11.87 -2.30 0.37
C LEU A 127 12.81 -2.77 -0.73
N ARG A 128 12.34 -2.70 -1.97
CA ARG A 128 13.09 -2.98 -3.19
C ARG A 128 13.45 -1.65 -3.88
N ALA A 129 14.24 -1.74 -4.94
CA ALA A 129 14.55 -0.57 -5.77
C ALA A 129 13.28 0.08 -6.37
N ASN A 130 13.39 1.34 -6.80
CA ASN A 130 12.30 2.10 -7.42
C ASN A 130 11.04 2.19 -6.54
N ASP A 131 11.22 2.57 -5.28
CA ASP A 131 10.13 2.79 -4.32
C ASP A 131 9.12 1.65 -4.21
N THR A 132 9.59 0.42 -4.44
CA THR A 132 8.75 -0.77 -4.45
C THR A 132 8.74 -1.40 -3.09
N LEU A 133 7.54 -1.55 -2.52
CA LEU A 133 7.31 -2.19 -1.23
C LEU A 133 6.74 -3.59 -1.47
N CYS A 134 7.35 -4.58 -0.85
CA CYS A 134 6.96 -5.98 -0.96
C CYS A 134 6.58 -6.54 0.40
N PHE A 135 5.44 -7.23 0.45
CA PHE A 135 5.07 -8.10 1.56
C PHE A 135 5.60 -9.50 1.29
N ILE A 136 6.48 -9.98 2.14
CA ILE A 136 7.07 -11.31 2.12
C ILE A 136 6.29 -12.20 3.08
N GLY A 137 6.05 -13.44 2.67
CA GLY A 137 5.43 -14.43 3.52
C GLY A 137 6.12 -15.77 3.37
N ASP A 138 6.37 -16.45 4.49
CA ASP A 138 6.78 -17.85 4.51
C ASP A 138 5.85 -18.67 5.41
N ARG A 139 5.23 -19.69 4.82
CA ARG A 139 4.34 -20.61 5.54
C ARG A 139 5.06 -21.76 6.23
N ALA A 140 6.34 -21.99 5.92
CA ALA A 140 7.10 -23.03 6.59
C ALA A 140 7.34 -22.67 8.06
N GLY A 141 7.59 -21.38 8.36
CA GLY A 141 7.79 -20.87 9.72
C GLY A 141 6.50 -20.60 10.52
N SER A 142 5.33 -20.54 9.88
CA SER A 142 4.06 -20.15 10.53
C SER A 142 3.31 -21.32 11.19
N VAL A 143 3.97 -22.44 11.47
CA VAL A 143 3.37 -23.70 11.99
C VAL A 143 3.46 -23.79 13.53
N HIS A 144 3.78 -22.69 14.21
CA HIS A 144 3.86 -22.65 15.68
C HIS A 144 2.54 -22.21 16.34
#